data_AF-A0A7J7P3L1-F1
#
_entry.id   AF-A0A7J7P3L1-F1
#
_cell.length_a   1.000
_cell.length_b   1.000
_cell.length_c   1.000
_cell.angle_alpha   90.00
_cell.angle_beta   90.00
_cell.angle_gamma   90.00
#
_symmetry.space_group_name_H-M   'P 1'
#
loop_
_entity.id
_entity.type
_entity.pdbx_description
1 polymer ?
#
loop_
_entity_poly.entity_id
_entity_poly.type
_entity_poly.pdbx_seq_one_letter_code
_entity_poly.pdbx_strand_id
1 'polypeptide(L)' 'MYSKCGFIFEAEMLFKKMSTKNVVAWNFMIFGYANHGYSIKAIELFIEMMEKKGCKPDYLALTIVLTACCYARMVDGG' A
#
# COMPACT_ATOMS: atom_id res chain seq x y z
N MET A 1 0.98 -12.35 3.00
CA MET A 1 0.37 -13.61 2.49
C MET A 1 -0.79 -13.34 1.54
N TYR A 2 -1.80 -12.52 1.88
CA TYR A 2 -2.90 -12.20 0.95
C TYR A 2 -2.51 -11.38 -0.29
N SER A 3 -1.57 -10.45 -0.16
CA SER A 3 -1.07 -9.62 -1.27
C SER A 3 -0.12 -10.33 -2.24
N LYS A 4 0.26 -11.59 -1.99
CA LYS A 4 1.12 -12.37 -2.91
C LYS A 4 0.34 -13.32 -3.82
N CYS A 5 -0.98 -13.46 -3.60
CA CYS A 5 -1.81 -14.48 -4.23
C CYS A 5 -2.97 -13.92 -5.10
N GLY A 6 -2.94 -12.64 -5.49
CA GLY A 6 -4.00 -12.04 -6.32
C GLY A 6 -5.26 -11.60 -5.56
N PHE A 7 -5.29 -11.74 -4.23
CA PHE A 7 -6.44 -11.41 -3.37
C PHE A 7 -6.31 -10.02 -2.74
N ILE A 8 -5.94 -9.01 -3.54
CA ILE A 8 -5.82 -7.63 -3.06
C ILE A 8 -7.17 -7.04 -2.64
N PHE A 9 -8.26 -7.48 -3.27
CA PHE A 9 -9.62 -7.03 -2.97
C PHE A 9 -10.13 -7.55 -1.63
N GLU A 10 -9.81 -8.80 -1.28
CA GLU A 10 -10.11 -9.40 0.01
C GLU A 10 -9.30 -8.73 1.12
N ALA A 11 -8.02 -8.44 0.85
CA ALA A 11 -7.17 -7.67 1.74
C ALA A 11 -7.73 -6.25 1.96
N GLU A 12 -8.22 -5.59 0.90
CA GLU A 12 -8.88 -4.28 0.97
C GLU A 12 -10.16 -4.34 1.82
N MET A 13 -11.00 -5.36 1.63
CA MET A 13 -12.21 -5.53 2.44
C MET A 13 -11.89 -5.71 3.93
N LEU A 14 -10.90 -6.54 4.26
CA LEU A 14 -10.43 -6.75 5.63
C LEU A 14 -9.88 -5.45 6.21
N PHE A 15 -9.06 -4.74 5.45
CA PHE A 15 -8.51 -3.46 5.86
C PHE A 15 -9.58 -2.41 6.12
N LYS A 16 -10.59 -2.30 5.25
CA LYS A 16 -11.74 -1.39 5.45
C LYS A 16 -12.54 -1.73 6.70
N LYS A 17 -12.72 -3.02 7.00
CA LYS A 17 -13.43 -3.50 8.20
C LYS A 17 -12.66 -3.30 9.51
N MET A 18 -11.34 -3.05 9.48
CA MET A 18 -10.57 -2.77 10.69
C MET A 18 -10.96 -1.41 11.29
N SER A 19 -11.51 -1.45 12.51
CA SER A 19 -11.83 -0.29 13.34
C SER A 19 -10.59 0.49 13.77
N THR A 20 -9.49 -0.22 14.02
CA THR A 20 -8.19 0.38 14.35
C THR A 20 -7.13 -0.21 13.42
N LYS A 21 -6.57 0.63 12.56
CA LYS A 21 -5.53 0.24 11.60
C LYS A 21 -4.17 0.61 12.19
N ASN A 22 -3.31 -0.38 12.36
CA ASN A 22 -1.93 -0.16 12.79
C ASN A 22 -1.02 0.10 11.58
N VAL A 23 0.20 0.61 11.83
CA VAL A 23 1.20 0.91 10.79
C VAL A 23 1.47 -0.30 9.89
N VAL A 24 1.49 -1.51 10.46
CA VAL A 24 1.70 -2.75 9.70
C VAL A 24 0.57 -3.02 8.69
N ALA A 25 -0.69 -2.80 9.08
CA ALA A 25 -1.83 -2.97 8.18
C ALA A 25 -1.83 -1.96 7.02
N TRP A 26 -1.47 -0.71 7.31
CA TRP A 26 -1.28 0.32 6.27
C TRP A 26 -0.18 -0.09 5.29
N ASN A 27 1.00 -0.44 5.81
CA ASN A 27 2.15 -0.86 5.00
C ASN A 27 1.81 -2.07 4.12
N PHE A 28 1.08 -3.04 4.67
CA PHE A 28 0.68 -4.23 3.93
C PHE A 28 -0.26 -3.91 2.76
N MET A 29 -1.20 -2.99 2.95
CA MET A 29 -2.11 -2.56 1.88
C MET A 29 -1.41 -1.70 0.83
N ILE A 30 -0.57 -0.75 1.25
CA ILE A 30 0.21 0.09 0.35
C ILE A 30 1.13 -0.80 -0.52
N PHE A 31 1.81 -1.78 0.09
CA PHE A 31 2.60 -2.77 -0.64
C PHE A 31 1.74 -3.62 -1.58
N GLY A 32 0.56 -4.05 -1.11
CA GLY A 32 -0.38 -4.81 -1.92
C GLY A 32 -0.80 -4.08 -3.19
N TYR A 33 -1.16 -2.79 -3.08
CA TYR A 33 -1.52 -1.98 -4.23
C TYR A 33 -0.33 -1.72 -5.15
N ALA A 34 0.83 -1.41 -4.60
CA ALA A 34 2.06 -1.20 -5.36
C ALA A 34 2.43 -2.42 -6.23
N ASN A 35 2.39 -3.63 -5.68
CA ASN A 35 2.75 -4.84 -6.44
C ASN A 35 1.73 -5.26 -7.49
N HIS A 36 0.47 -4.81 -7.38
CA HIS A 36 -0.57 -5.11 -8.37
C HIS A 36 -0.74 -3.97 -9.40
N GLY A 37 0.18 -2.99 -9.45
CA GLY A 37 0.13 -1.89 -10.41
C GLY A 37 -0.87 -0.77 -10.06
N TYR A 38 -1.49 -0.83 -8.88
CA TYR A 38 -2.41 0.21 -8.39
C TYR A 38 -1.66 1.34 -7.67
N SER A 39 -0.64 1.90 -8.32
CA SER A 39 0.28 2.87 -7.73
C SER A 39 -0.43 4.11 -7.18
N ILE A 40 -1.47 4.59 -7.85
CA ILE A 40 -2.28 5.75 -7.41
C ILE A 40 -2.97 5.43 -6.07
N LYS A 41 -3.65 4.28 -5.98
CA LYS A 41 -4.29 3.85 -4.72
C LYS A 41 -3.27 3.69 -3.59
N ALA A 42 -2.08 3.17 -3.89
CA ALA A 42 -1.01 3.04 -2.90
C ALA A 42 -0.59 4.41 -2.33
N ILE A 43 -0.49 5.43 -3.18
CA ILE A 43 -0.16 6.80 -2.77
C ILE A 43 -1.29 7.44 -1.97
N GLU A 44 -2.54 7.28 -2.40
CA GLU A 44 -3.72 7.79 -1.67
C GLU A 44 -3.79 7.21 -0.25
N LEU A 45 -3.60 5.90 -0.08
CA LEU A 45 -3.53 5.27 1.24
C LEU A 45 -2.35 5.73 2.08
N PHE A 46 -1.20 6.02 1.45
CA PHE A 46 -0.04 6.57 2.16
C PHE A 46 -0.33 7.97 2.70
N ILE A 47 -1.02 8.82 1.93
CA ILE A 47 -1.45 10.14 2.37
C ILE A 47 -2.46 10.03 3.53
N GLU A 48 -3.48 9.17 3.40
CA GLU A 48 -4.46 8.92 4.47
C GLU A 48 -3.79 8.42 5.76
N MET A 49 -2.76 7.58 5.63
CA MET A 49 -1.95 7.12 6.76
C MET A 49 -1.23 8.29 7.45
N MET A 50 -0.64 9.21 6.68
CA MET A 50 0.07 10.37 7.23
C MET A 50 -0.85 11.36 7.96
N GLU A 51 -2.09 11.49 7.51
CA GLU A 51 -3.10 12.35 8.14
C GLU A 51 -3.64 11.76 9.46
N LYS A 52 -3.52 10.43 9.66
CA LYS A 52 -3.92 9.76 10.90
C LYS A 52 -2.91 10.03 12.04
N LYS A 53 -3.36 10.76 13.07
CA LYS A 53 -2.62 10.91 14.34
C LYS A 53 -2.17 9.54 14.88
N GLY A 54 -0.87 9.39 15.09
CA GLY A 54 -0.26 8.18 15.67
C GLY A 54 0.18 7.11 14.66
N CYS A 55 -0.08 7.30 13.36
CA CYS A 55 0.42 6.43 12.30
C CYS A 55 1.51 7.15 11.49
N LYS A 56 2.74 7.24 12.05
CA LYS A 56 3.88 7.70 11.24
C LYS A 56 4.32 6.58 10.30
N PRO A 57 4.49 6.86 8.99
CA PRO A 57 5.09 5.92 8.07
C PRO A 57 6.51 5.57 8.56
N ASP A 58 6.83 4.28 8.59
CA ASP A 58 8.20 3.83 8.84
C ASP A 58 9.03 3.92 7.55
N TYR A 59 10.34 3.73 7.67
CA TYR A 59 11.28 3.69 6.52
C TYR A 59 10.86 2.65 5.47
N LEU A 60 10.16 1.60 5.89
CA LEU A 60 9.64 0.56 5.01
C LEU A 60 8.53 1.10 4.11
N ALA A 61 7.58 1.88 4.64
CA ALA A 61 6.52 2.52 3.85
C ALA A 61 7.10 3.44 2.75
N LEU A 62 8.13 4.22 3.09
CA LEU A 62 8.83 5.09 2.13
C LEU A 62 9.56 4.28 1.05
N THR A 63 10.23 3.20 1.43
CA THR A 63 10.93 2.31 0.48
C THR A 63 9.94 1.60 -0.45
N ILE A 64 8.77 1.21 0.06
CA ILE A 64 7.70 0.59 -0.72
C ILE A 64 7.15 1.57 -1.77
N VAL A 65 6.86 2.81 -1.39
CA VAL A 65 6.39 3.85 -2.34
C VAL A 65 7.46 4.14 -3.40
N LEU A 66 8.73 4.28 -3.00
CA LEU A 66 9.84 4.47 -3.93
C LEU A 66 9.98 3.30 -4.91
N THR A 67 9.86 2.07 -4.41
CA THR A 67 9.93 0.85 -5.25
C THR A 67 8.74 0.76 -6.19
N ALA A 68 7.54 1.11 -5.73
CA ALA A 68 6.34 1.19 -6.56
C ALA A 68 6.53 2.19 -7.73
N CYS A 69 7.11 3.37 -7.44
CA CYS A 69 7.45 4.35 -8.47
C CYS A 69 8.53 3.84 -9.44
N CYS A 70 9.51 3.08 -8.97
CA CYS A 70 10.53 2.48 -9.83
C CYS A 70 9.94 1.41 -10.78
N TYR A 71 9.02 0.57 -10.30
CA TYR A 71 8.35 -0.44 -11.13
C TYR A 71 7.30 0.14 -12.08
N ALA A 72 6.62 1.24 -11.70
CA ALA A 72 5.68 1.92 -12.59
C ALA A 72 6.35 2.42 -13.88
N ARG A 73 7.67 2.71 -13.85
CA ARG A 73 8.45 3.09 -15.03
C ARG A 73 8.82 1.92 -15.95
N MET A 74 8.57 0.66 -15.56
CA MET A 74 8.89 -0.53 -16.36
C MET A 74 7.70 -1.05 -17.19
N VAL A 75 6.51 -0.44 -17.10
CA VAL A 75 5.32 -0.88 -17.85
C VAL A 75 4.95 0.06 -19.02
N ASP A 76 5.64 1.19 -19.15
CA ASP A 76 5.40 2.18 -20.23
C ASP A 76 6.45 2.11 -21.36
N GLY A 77 7.07 0.93 -21.51
CA GLY A 77 8.17 0.69 -22.46
C GLY A 77 8.04 -0.63 -23.22
N GLY A 78 6.82 -1.03 -23.59
CA GLY A 78 6.53 -2.16 -24.47
C GLY A 78 5.66 -1.71 -25.64
#